data_AF-A0A0P9M0V8-F1
#
_entry.id   AF-A0A0P9M0V8-F1
#
_cell.length_a   1.000
_cell.length_b   1.000
_cell.length_c   1.000
_cell.angle_alpha   90.00
_cell.angle_beta   90.00
_cell.angle_gamma   90.00
#
_symmetry.space_group_name_H-M   'P 1'
#
loop_
_entity.id
_entity.type
_entity.pdbx_description
1 polymer ?
#
loop_
_entity_poly.entity_id
_entity_poly.type
_entity_poly.pdbx_seq_one_letter_code
_entity_poly.pdbx_strand_id
1 'polypeptide(L)' 'MFSVSLGDVVLEAYRELHLQPDETQIDFGIYRFPPNGDRSGREWLELKLHRIDAVQGNSYLCISLRDEKPLYLC' A
#
# COMPACT_ATOMS: atom_id res chain seq x y z
N MET A 1 0.12 -9.61 -22.06
CA MET A 1 0.83 -9.49 -20.78
C MET A 1 0.06 -8.44 -19.98
N PHE A 2 -0.72 -8.85 -18.98
CA PHE A 2 -1.49 -7.88 -18.18
C PHE A 2 -0.51 -7.11 -17.30
N SER A 3 -0.39 -5.79 -17.51
CA SER A 3 0.34 -4.95 -16.57
C SER A 3 -0.56 -4.81 -15.33
N VAL A 4 -0.20 -5.48 -14.24
CA VAL A 4 -0.81 -5.23 -12.95
C VAL A 4 -0.38 -3.82 -12.53
N SER A 5 -1.34 -2.91 -12.42
CA SER A 5 -1.07 -1.54 -12.01
C SER A 5 -0.90 -1.48 -10.49
N LEU A 6 -0.26 -0.41 -9.99
CA LEU A 6 -0.23 -0.15 -8.55
C LEU A 6 -1.66 -0.11 -7.96
N GLY A 7 -2.62 0.43 -8.72
CA GLY A 7 -4.02 0.50 -8.31
C GLY A 7 -4.64 -0.88 -8.08
N ASP A 8 -4.33 -1.87 -8.94
CA ASP A 8 -4.86 -3.23 -8.79
C ASP A 8 -4.30 -3.90 -7.52
N VAL A 9 -2.99 -3.75 -7.27
CA VAL A 9 -2.36 -4.30 -6.05
C VAL A 9 -2.93 -3.66 -4.79
N VAL A 10 -3.11 -2.33 -4.80
CA VAL A 10 -3.68 -1.60 -3.66
C VAL A 10 -5.13 -1.98 -3.43
N LEU A 11 -5.92 -2.18 -4.49
CA LEU A 11 -7.31 -2.61 -4.38
C LEU A 11 -7.43 -4.00 -3.75
N GLU A 12 -6.59 -4.95 -4.16
CA GLU A 12 -6.55 -6.29 -3.56
C GLU A 12 -6.10 -6.24 -2.10
N ALA A 13 -5.07 -5.46 -1.78
CA ALA A 13 -4.64 -5.26 -0.39
C ALA A 13 -5.76 -4.64 0.47
N TYR A 14 -6.51 -3.66 -0.08
CA TYR A 14 -7.65 -3.07 0.61
C TYR A 14 -8.79 -4.08 0.83
N ARG A 15 -9.09 -4.93 -0.15
CA ARG A 15 -10.09 -6.00 -0.03
C ARG A 15 -9.71 -6.98 1.06
N GLU A 16 -8.44 -7.40 1.08
CA GLU A 16 -7.92 -8.32 2.09
C GLU A 16 -7.99 -7.71 3.50
N LEU A 17 -7.63 -6.44 3.64
CA LEU A 17 -7.78 -5.70 4.90
C LEU A 17 -9.26 -5.61 5.33
N HIS A 18 -10.19 -5.45 4.38
CA HIS A 18 -11.63 -5.37 4.68
C HIS A 18 -12.20 -6.70 5.23
N LEU A 19 -11.56 -7.84 4.94
CA LEU A 19 -11.94 -9.14 5.50
C LEU A 19 -11.47 -9.31 6.97
N GLN A 20 -10.66 -8.39 7.48
CA GLN A 20 -10.08 -8.42 8.82
C GLN A 20 -10.56 -7.20 9.62
N PRO A 21 -11.77 -7.24 10.20
CA PRO A 21 -12.42 -6.05 10.79
C PRO A 21 -11.66 -5.46 11.99
N ASP A 22 -10.88 -6.29 12.69
CA ASP A 22 -10.08 -5.90 13.85
C ASP A 22 -8.73 -5.28 13.47
N GLU A 23 -8.35 -5.35 12.20
CA GLU A 23 -7.10 -4.82 11.69
C GLU A 23 -7.33 -3.48 10.97
N THR A 24 -6.41 -2.54 11.19
CA THR A 24 -6.42 -1.24 10.51
C THR A 24 -5.31 -1.14 9.47
N GLN A 25 -4.49 -2.18 9.30
CA GLN A 25 -3.37 -2.18 8.38
C GLN A 25 -3.07 -3.58 7.81
N ILE A 26 -2.44 -3.63 6.64
CA ILE A 26 -1.94 -4.87 6.04
C ILE A 26 -0.61 -4.64 5.31
N ASP A 27 0.29 -5.62 5.40
CA ASP A 27 1.56 -5.62 4.65
C ASP A 27 1.32 -6.09 3.21
N PHE A 28 1.93 -5.42 2.23
CA PHE A 28 1.93 -5.82 0.83
C PHE A 28 3.26 -5.43 0.15
N GLY A 29 3.43 -5.74 -1.13
CA GLY A 29 4.64 -5.30 -1.82
C GLY A 29 4.51 -5.26 -3.33
N ILE A 30 5.41 -4.51 -3.95
CA ILE A 30 5.49 -4.34 -5.41
C ILE A 30 6.94 -4.45 -5.86
N TYR A 31 7.13 -4.91 -7.10
CA TYR A 31 8.43 -4.76 -7.76
C TYR A 31 8.52 -3.36 -8.36
N ARG A 32 9.55 -2.61 -7.96
CA ARG A 32 9.92 -1.34 -8.59
C ARG A 32 11.12 -1.52 -9.50
N PHE A 33 11.12 -0.78 -10.60
CA PHE A 33 12.33 -0.59 -11.41
C PHE A 33 13.13 0.59 -10.83
N PRO A 34 14.46 0.47 -10.76
CA PRO A 34 15.35 1.57 -10.46
C PRO A 34 15.06 2.80 -11.33
N PRO A 35 15.16 4.02 -10.76
CA PRO A 35 14.86 5.26 -11.46
C PRO A 35 15.82 5.56 -12.63
N ASN A 36 16.99 4.92 -12.65
CA ASN A 36 17.96 5.03 -13.74
C ASN A 36 17.55 4.23 -15.01
N GLY A 37 16.40 3.56 -15.00
CA GLY A 37 15.90 2.80 -16.14
C GLY A 37 16.58 1.45 -16.34
N ASP A 38 17.45 1.03 -15.40
CA ASP A 38 18.03 -0.30 -15.40
C ASP A 38 16.93 -1.32 -15.08
N ARG A 39 16.59 -2.15 -16.07
CA ARG A 39 15.57 -3.20 -15.93
C ARG A 39 16.14 -4.53 -15.44
N SER A 40 17.46 -4.62 -15.26
CA SER A 40 18.14 -5.84 -14.83
C SER A 40 18.01 -6.12 -13.33
N GLY A 41 17.81 -5.08 -12.52
CA GLY A 41 17.51 -5.20 -11.09
C GLY A 41 16.09 -4.74 -10.79
N ARG A 42 15.16 -5.67 -10.54
CA ARG A 42 13.89 -5.30 -9.89
C ARG A 42 14.11 -5.31 -8.40
N GLU A 43 13.74 -4.24 -7.72
CA GLU A 43 13.77 -4.18 -6.27
C GLU A 43 12.38 -4.53 -5.74
N TRP A 44 12.32 -5.40 -4.74
CA TRP A 44 11.09 -5.63 -3.99
C TRP A 44 10.90 -4.51 -2.98
N LEU A 45 9.75 -3.84 -3.04
CA LEU A 45 9.39 -2.78 -2.10
C LEU A 45 8.37 -3.34 -1.11
N GLU A 46 8.77 -3.45 0.16
CA GLU A 46 7.87 -3.80 1.25
C GLU A 46 7.07 -2.56 1.68
N LEU A 47 5.75 -2.67 1.58
CA LEU A 47 4.80 -1.60 1.81
C LEU A 47 3.78 -2.01 2.86
N LYS A 48 3.10 -1.01 3.40
CA LYS A 48 1.98 -1.19 4.32
C LYS A 48 0.82 -0.30 3.90
N LEU A 49 -0.37 -0.88 3.83
CA LEU A 49 -1.61 -0.15 3.60
C LEU A 49 -2.32 0.05 4.93
N HIS A 50 -2.68 1.29 5.24
CA HIS A 50 -3.40 1.68 6.46
C HIS A 50 -4.78 2.21 6.09
N ARG A 51 -5.83 1.70 6.77
CA ARG A 51 -7.16 2.32 6.77
C ARG A 51 -7.23 3.29 7.94
N ILE A 52 -7.40 4.57 7.62
CA ILE A 52 -7.51 5.63 8.62
C ILE A 52 -8.94 6.14 8.63
N ASP A 53 -9.62 5.90 9.74
CA ASP A 53 -10.98 6.37 9.95
C ASP A 53 -10.95 7.84 10.38
N ALA A 54 -11.55 8.70 9.56
CA ALA A 54 -11.64 10.12 9.86
C ALA A 54 -12.70 10.37 10.94
N VAL A 55 -12.37 11.21 11.94
CA VAL A 55 -13.31 11.61 12.99
C VAL A 55 -14.50 12.38 12.39
N GLN A 56 -14.27 13.10 11.28
CA GLN A 56 -15.29 13.81 10.52
C GLN A 56 -14.99 13.67 9.01
N GLY A 57 -15.88 13.01 8.27
CA GLY A 57 -15.78 12.85 6.82
C GLY A 57 -15.45 11.41 6.39
N ASN A 58 -14.81 11.28 5.23
CA ASN A 58 -14.53 10.00 4.61
C ASN A 58 -13.20 9.42 5.12
N SER A 59 -13.18 8.13 5.45
CA SER A 59 -11.95 7.38 5.69
C SER A 59 -11.04 7.42 4.46
N TYR A 60 -9.73 7.36 4.69
CA TYR A 60 -8.72 7.38 3.63
C TYR A 60 -7.72 6.25 3.80
N LEU A 61 -7.07 5.90 2.69
CA LEU A 61 -6.01 4.91 2.64
C LEU A 61 -4.65 5.62 2.62
N CYS A 62 -3.76 5.20 3.51
CA CYS A 62 -2.37 5.63 3.51
C CYS A 62 -1.47 4.45 3.14
N ILE A 63 -0.49 4.67 2.27
CA ILE A 63 0.54 3.70 1.92
C ILE A 63 1.86 4.23 2.45
N SER A 64 2.56 3.41 3.22
CA SER A 64 3.89 3.71 3.76
C SER A 64 4.88 2.60 3.43
N LEU A 65 6.18 2.86 3.60
CA LEU A 65 7.13 1.77 3.75
C LEU A 65 6.80 0.94 5.00
N ARG A 66 7.22 -0.32 5.02
CA ARG A 66 6.93 -1.25 6.13
C ARG A 66 7.34 -0.70 7.50
N ASP A 67 8.53 -0.09 7.58
CA ASP A 67 9.14 0.45 8.81
C ASP A 67 8.83 1.94 9.04
N GLU A 68 8.14 2.59 8.10
CA GLU A 68 7.76 3.98 8.21
C GLU A 68 6.49 4.12 9.05
N LYS A 69 6.47 5.11 9.96
CA LYS A 69 5.28 5.48 10.72
C LYS A 69 4.54 6.58 9.96
N PRO A 70 3.31 6.34 9.48
CA PRO A 70 2.53 7.38 8.83
C PRO A 70 2.31 8.56 9.76
N LEU A 71 2.47 9.77 9.23
CA LEU A 71 1.98 10.96 9.91
C LEU A 71 0.47 11.07 9.65
N TYR A 72 -0.33 10.73 10.66
CA TYR A 72 -1.78 10.91 10.63
C TYR A 72 -2.09 12.40 10.71
N LEU A 73 -2.49 13.00 9.60
CA LEU A 73 -3.08 14.33 9.59
C LEU A 73 -4.55 14.15 9.99
N CYS A 74 -4.82 14.27 11.29
CA CYS A 74 -6.18 14.31 11.86
C CYS A 74 -6.77 15.71 11.72
#